data_AF-A0A4U5JYT3-F1
#
_entry.id   AF-A0A4U5JYT3-F1
#
_cell.length_a   1.000
_cell.length_b   1.000
_cell.length_c   1.000
_cell.angle_alpha   90.00
_cell.angle_beta   90.00
_cell.angle_gamma   90.00
#
_symmetry.space_group_name_H-M   'P 1'
#
loop_
_entity.id
_entity.type
_entity.pdbx_description
1 polymer ?
#
loop_
_entity_poly.entity_id
_entity_poly.type
_entity_poly.pdbx_seq_one_letter_code
_entity_poly.pdbx_strand_id
1 'polypeptide(L)'
;MRTFIAPLVIAAYLAAGGCSSGIETTRSSVATGPEARAIIAASLAEMNYRGVPPPPPDRSEAVRPQAPRDILVSSTSLCFGVQSAAEVSECAPLDALETPRIGNFVSKKLRDDLLRANASRRPIDLAGLPRVRVVNASETIKLTHYRSWKAFYDRYPNTAGWVEASLPVLTPDKSHALVYLEHRCDGLCGTGTLLYLQRTPNGWVVEKKRGLWVA
;
A
#
# COMPACT_ATOMS: atom_id res chain seq x y z
N MET A 1 83.02 41.39 -13.16
CA MET A 1 82.10 40.44 -13.82
C MET A 1 81.43 39.57 -12.77
N ARG A 2 80.20 39.88 -12.36
CA ARG A 2 79.31 38.93 -11.68
C ARG A 2 77.88 39.25 -12.12
N THR A 3 77.37 38.41 -13.01
CA THR A 3 76.03 38.49 -13.59
C THR A 3 75.07 37.77 -12.65
N PHE A 4 74.09 38.49 -12.09
CA PHE A 4 73.00 37.91 -11.31
C PHE A 4 71.87 37.52 -12.26
N ILE A 5 71.50 36.24 -12.27
CA ILE A 5 70.34 35.70 -12.98
C ILE A 5 69.24 35.49 -11.95
N ALA A 6 68.11 36.20 -12.11
CA ALA A 6 66.92 36.03 -11.29
C ALA A 6 66.04 34.90 -11.86
N PRO A 7 65.40 34.06 -11.02
CA PRO A 7 64.51 33.02 -11.51
C PRO A 7 63.11 33.58 -11.79
N LEU A 8 62.57 33.19 -12.94
CA LEU A 8 61.22 33.45 -13.40
C LEU A 8 60.27 32.48 -12.68
N VAL A 9 59.41 32.96 -11.78
CA VAL A 9 58.37 32.15 -11.13
C VAL A 9 57.11 32.21 -11.99
N ILE A 10 56.79 31.09 -12.65
CA ILE A 10 55.55 30.91 -13.42
C ILE A 10 54.46 30.46 -12.45
N ALA A 11 53.47 31.31 -12.20
CA ALA A 11 52.28 30.97 -11.43
C ALA A 11 51.30 30.19 -12.33
N ALA A 12 51.13 28.89 -12.05
CA ALA A 12 50.11 28.06 -12.67
C ALA A 12 48.74 28.33 -12.03
N TYR A 13 47.80 28.86 -12.82
CA TYR A 13 46.40 28.97 -12.45
C TYR A 13 45.75 27.58 -12.44
N LEU A 14 45.37 27.10 -11.26
CA LEU A 14 44.52 25.92 -11.09
C LEU A 14 43.09 26.24 -11.55
N ALA A 15 42.64 25.54 -12.58
CA ALA A 15 41.28 25.58 -13.08
C ALA A 15 40.29 25.10 -12.00
N ALA A 16 39.27 25.92 -11.74
CA ALA A 16 38.13 25.57 -10.91
C ALA A 16 37.39 24.37 -11.54
N GLY A 17 37.56 23.19 -10.93
CA GLY A 17 36.73 22.02 -11.22
C GLY A 17 35.30 22.30 -10.77
N GLY A 18 34.41 22.56 -11.73
CA GLY A 18 32.98 22.66 -11.47
C GLY A 18 32.44 21.34 -10.95
N CYS A 19 32.12 21.29 -9.65
CA CYS A 19 31.28 20.24 -9.09
C CYS A 19 29.87 20.37 -9.68
N SER A 20 29.64 19.73 -10.82
CA SER A 20 28.29 19.45 -11.32
C SER A 20 27.62 18.51 -10.32
N SER A 21 26.96 19.11 -9.34
CA SER A 21 26.10 18.43 -8.39
C SER A 21 24.87 18.01 -9.18
N GLY A 22 24.97 16.87 -9.87
CA GLY A 22 23.84 16.24 -10.52
C GLY A 22 22.77 16.01 -9.45
N ILE A 23 21.71 16.80 -9.48
CA ILE A 23 20.52 16.57 -8.67
C ILE A 23 19.89 15.30 -9.24
N GLU A 24 20.37 14.16 -8.78
CA GLU A 24 19.74 12.87 -9.04
C GLU A 24 18.36 12.95 -8.43
N THR A 25 17.38 13.23 -9.30
CA THR A 25 15.99 13.42 -8.91
C THR A 25 15.51 12.09 -8.37
N THR A 26 15.60 11.96 -7.06
CA THR A 26 15.53 10.68 -6.38
C THR A 26 14.09 10.20 -6.57
N ARG A 27 13.91 9.14 -7.37
CA ARG A 27 12.59 8.61 -7.68
C ARG A 27 12.18 7.65 -6.56
N SER A 28 10.93 7.78 -6.14
CA SER A 28 10.20 6.73 -5.43
C SER A 28 10.23 5.43 -6.24
N SER A 29 10.15 4.32 -5.54
CA SER A 29 10.23 2.98 -6.13
C SER A 29 9.11 2.09 -5.64
N VAL A 30 8.70 1.12 -6.45
CA VAL A 30 7.84 0.02 -5.98
C VAL A 30 8.65 -0.83 -5.00
N ALA A 31 8.03 -1.22 -3.88
CA ALA A 31 8.66 -2.12 -2.92
C ALA A 31 9.00 -3.47 -3.56
N THR A 32 10.16 -4.03 -3.21
CA THR A 32 10.52 -5.42 -3.56
C THR A 32 9.58 -6.42 -2.90
N GLY A 33 9.61 -7.70 -3.30
CA GLY A 33 8.75 -8.73 -2.70
C GLY A 33 8.83 -8.79 -1.16
N PRO A 34 10.03 -8.92 -0.57
CA PRO A 34 10.18 -8.91 0.90
C PRO A 34 9.74 -7.59 1.56
N GLU A 35 10.03 -6.44 0.94
CA GLU A 35 9.59 -5.13 1.46
C GLU A 35 8.06 -5.01 1.42
N ALA A 36 7.44 -5.36 0.30
CA ALA A 36 5.99 -5.32 0.12
C ALA A 36 5.29 -6.21 1.13
N ARG A 37 5.80 -7.43 1.32
CA ARG A 37 5.31 -8.37 2.33
C ARG A 37 5.36 -7.77 3.73
N ALA A 38 6.48 -7.17 4.13
CA ALA A 38 6.63 -6.57 5.47
C ALA A 38 5.69 -5.36 5.67
N ILE A 39 5.54 -4.51 4.66
CA ILE A 39 4.65 -3.34 4.69
C ILE A 39 3.18 -3.78 4.79
N ILE A 40 2.77 -4.75 3.98
CA ILE A 40 1.40 -5.29 3.99
C ILE A 40 1.11 -6.00 5.31
N ALA A 41 2.06 -6.76 5.86
CA ALA A 41 1.92 -7.40 7.16
C ALA A 41 1.68 -6.37 8.29
N ALA A 42 2.48 -5.30 8.35
CA ALA A 42 2.28 -4.22 9.32
C ALA A 42 0.92 -3.53 9.14
N SER A 43 0.50 -3.33 7.89
CA SER A 43 -0.79 -2.71 7.56
C SER A 43 -1.97 -3.59 7.99
N LEU A 44 -1.92 -4.90 7.74
CA LEU A 44 -2.96 -5.84 8.15
C LEU A 44 -3.05 -5.95 9.68
N ALA A 45 -1.90 -5.94 10.37
CA ALA A 45 -1.86 -5.95 11.83
C ALA A 45 -2.51 -4.68 12.43
N GLU A 46 -2.20 -3.50 11.89
CA GLU A 46 -2.81 -2.23 12.30
C GLU A 46 -4.33 -2.21 12.06
N MET A 47 -4.78 -2.69 10.89
CA MET A 47 -6.20 -2.66 10.56
C MET A 47 -7.03 -3.64 11.39
N ASN A 48 -6.44 -4.73 11.87
CA ASN A 48 -7.06 -5.70 12.79
C ASN A 48 -8.51 -6.07 12.42
N TYR A 49 -8.73 -6.41 11.15
CA TYR A 49 -10.08 -6.67 10.63
C TYR A 49 -10.78 -7.77 11.42
N ARG A 50 -12.01 -7.49 11.87
CA ARG A 50 -12.86 -8.42 12.62
C ARG A 50 -13.99 -9.03 11.77
N GLY A 51 -14.20 -8.49 10.57
CA GLY A 51 -15.31 -8.84 9.69
C GLY A 51 -16.61 -8.17 10.07
N VAL A 52 -17.74 -8.75 9.64
CA VAL A 52 -19.07 -8.25 9.98
C VAL A 52 -19.24 -8.29 11.51
N PRO A 53 -19.58 -7.15 12.15
CA PRO A 53 -19.90 -7.16 13.57
C PRO A 53 -21.08 -8.12 13.82
N PRO A 54 -21.12 -8.80 14.97
CA PRO A 54 -22.26 -9.64 15.28
C PRO A 54 -23.52 -8.75 15.39
N PRO A 55 -24.73 -9.30 15.19
CA PRO A 55 -25.94 -8.57 15.55
C PRO A 55 -25.84 -8.12 17.02
N PRO A 56 -26.43 -6.97 17.39
CA PRO A 56 -26.48 -6.53 18.78
C PRO A 56 -27.02 -7.67 19.66
N PRO A 57 -26.41 -7.94 20.83
CA PRO A 57 -26.95 -8.93 21.75
C PRO A 57 -28.35 -8.48 22.21
N ASP A 58 -29.20 -9.45 22.53
CA ASP A 58 -30.45 -9.15 23.22
C ASP A 58 -30.16 -8.42 24.54
N ARG A 59 -31.11 -7.61 25.03
CA ARG A 59 -30.92 -6.78 26.24
C ARG A 59 -30.46 -7.58 27.48
N SER A 60 -30.72 -8.88 27.51
CA SER A 60 -30.35 -9.81 28.57
C SER A 60 -29.09 -10.63 28.28
N GLU A 61 -28.52 -10.57 27.08
CA GLU A 61 -27.35 -11.35 26.71
C GLU A 61 -26.05 -10.57 26.94
N ALA A 62 -25.08 -11.21 27.61
CA ALA A 62 -23.75 -10.63 27.79
C ALA A 62 -22.99 -10.56 26.46
N VAL A 63 -22.32 -9.44 26.20
CA VAL A 63 -21.43 -9.28 25.03
C VAL A 63 -20.30 -10.31 25.13
N ARG A 64 -20.27 -11.27 24.20
CA ARG A 64 -19.19 -12.27 24.13
C ARG A 64 -18.00 -11.70 23.37
N PRO A 65 -16.77 -11.80 23.90
CA PRO A 65 -15.57 -11.48 23.13
C PRO A 65 -15.52 -12.34 21.87
N GLN A 66 -15.34 -11.71 20.71
CA GLN A 66 -15.16 -12.44 19.47
C GLN A 66 -13.73 -12.97 19.38
N ALA A 67 -13.61 -14.26 19.09
CA ALA A 67 -12.32 -14.86 18.80
C ALA A 67 -11.68 -14.18 17.57
N PRO A 68 -10.35 -14.02 17.54
CA PRO A 68 -9.65 -13.54 16.36
C PRO A 68 -9.95 -14.44 15.16
N ARG A 69 -10.35 -13.84 14.03
CA ARG A 69 -10.66 -14.53 12.77
C ARG A 69 -9.50 -14.42 11.78
N ASP A 70 -9.31 -15.40 10.92
CA ASP A 70 -8.36 -15.27 9.81
C ASP A 70 -8.87 -14.26 8.79
N ILE A 71 -7.96 -13.55 8.12
CA ILE A 71 -8.31 -12.70 6.98
C ILE A 71 -7.85 -13.37 5.68
N LEU A 72 -8.73 -13.38 4.67
CA LEU A 72 -8.32 -13.77 3.33
C LEU A 72 -7.61 -12.60 2.67
N VAL A 73 -6.48 -12.85 2.03
CA VAL A 73 -5.77 -11.80 1.28
C VAL A 73 -5.50 -12.28 -0.13
N SER A 74 -5.73 -11.42 -1.11
CA SER A 74 -5.46 -11.74 -2.52
C SER A 74 -3.98 -12.05 -2.75
N SER A 75 -3.70 -13.07 -3.58
CA SER A 75 -2.36 -13.37 -4.12
C SER A 75 -1.91 -12.40 -5.22
N THR A 76 -2.78 -11.49 -5.65
CA THR A 76 -2.48 -10.45 -6.63
C THR A 76 -2.82 -9.07 -6.09
N SER A 77 -2.06 -8.08 -6.53
CA SER A 77 -2.29 -6.70 -6.17
C SER A 77 -3.62 -6.21 -6.72
N LEU A 78 -4.21 -5.28 -5.99
CA LEU A 78 -5.24 -4.42 -6.52
C LEU A 78 -4.65 -3.57 -7.66
N CYS A 79 -5.48 -3.25 -8.66
CA CYS A 79 -5.13 -2.29 -9.70
C CYS A 79 -6.07 -1.09 -9.67
N PHE A 80 -5.60 0.06 -10.18
CA PHE A 80 -6.39 1.26 -10.37
C PHE A 80 -6.54 1.54 -11.87
N GLY A 81 -7.75 1.91 -12.29
CA GLY A 81 -8.04 2.16 -13.70
C GLY A 81 -9.23 3.09 -13.90
N VAL A 82 -9.30 3.67 -15.09
CA VAL A 82 -10.51 4.38 -15.53
C VAL A 82 -11.55 3.30 -15.86
N GLN A 83 -12.68 3.30 -15.15
CA GLN A 83 -13.81 2.47 -15.54
C GLN A 83 -14.31 2.98 -16.89
N SER A 84 -14.19 2.19 -17.94
CA SER A 84 -14.90 2.45 -19.19
C SER A 84 -16.33 1.92 -19.03
N ALA A 85 -17.33 2.62 -19.56
CA ALA A 85 -18.73 2.21 -19.46
C ALA A 85 -19.03 0.87 -20.18
N ALA A 86 -18.08 0.33 -20.96
CA ALA A 86 -18.25 -0.86 -21.79
C ALA A 86 -17.66 -2.14 -21.17
N GLU A 87 -16.82 -2.03 -20.12
CA GLU A 87 -16.18 -3.18 -19.49
C GLU A 87 -16.27 -3.07 -17.97
N VAL A 88 -16.65 -4.17 -17.31
CA VAL A 88 -16.51 -4.31 -15.86
C VAL A 88 -15.01 -4.37 -15.57
N SER A 89 -14.39 -3.20 -15.38
CA SER A 89 -12.98 -3.12 -15.04
C SER A 89 -12.76 -3.83 -13.72
N GLU A 90 -11.84 -4.80 -13.69
CA GLU A 90 -11.39 -5.47 -12.46
C GLU A 90 -10.56 -4.55 -11.55
N CYS A 91 -10.36 -3.29 -11.95
CA CYS A 91 -9.59 -2.29 -11.20
C CYS A 91 -10.50 -1.34 -10.43
N ALA A 92 -10.02 -0.92 -9.25
CA ALA A 92 -10.70 0.10 -8.45
C ALA A 92 -10.68 1.45 -9.17
N PRO A 93 -11.71 2.28 -9.00
CA PRO A 93 -11.76 3.60 -9.60
C PRO A 93 -10.69 4.53 -8.99
N LEU A 94 -10.15 5.42 -9.83
CA LEU A 94 -9.05 6.34 -9.51
C LEU A 94 -9.48 7.53 -8.61
N ASP A 95 -10.75 7.89 -8.68
CA ASP A 95 -11.34 9.11 -8.12
C ASP A 95 -11.09 9.27 -6.61
N ALA A 96 -11.15 8.15 -5.87
CA ALA A 96 -10.92 8.13 -4.44
C ALA A 96 -9.52 8.63 -4.05
N LEU A 97 -8.49 8.43 -4.88
CA LEU A 97 -7.11 8.82 -4.59
C LEU A 97 -6.75 10.23 -5.06
N GLU A 98 -7.58 10.86 -5.90
CA GLU A 98 -7.29 12.17 -6.51
C GLU A 98 -7.87 13.35 -5.73
N THR A 99 -8.69 13.09 -4.71
CA THR A 99 -9.38 14.17 -3.97
C THR A 99 -8.41 15.16 -3.29
N PRO A 100 -8.72 16.48 -3.28
CA PRO A 100 -7.89 17.49 -2.61
C PRO A 100 -7.64 17.20 -1.13
N ARG A 101 -8.58 16.54 -0.44
CA ARG A 101 -8.48 16.20 0.99
C ARG A 101 -7.31 15.26 1.30
N ILE A 102 -6.81 14.51 0.31
CA ILE A 102 -5.67 13.60 0.46
C ILE A 102 -4.35 14.35 0.28
N GLY A 103 -4.35 15.54 -0.32
CA GLY A 103 -3.14 16.36 -0.51
C GLY A 103 -2.41 16.68 0.80
N ASN A 104 -3.13 16.82 1.90
CA ASN A 104 -2.55 17.06 3.23
C ASN A 104 -2.11 15.77 3.94
N PHE A 105 -2.50 14.60 3.42
CA PHE A 105 -2.15 13.30 3.99
C PHE A 105 -0.82 12.80 3.44
N VAL A 106 -0.64 12.87 2.11
CA VAL A 106 0.56 12.39 1.42
C VAL A 106 0.80 13.21 0.15
N SER A 107 2.07 13.36 -0.24
CA SER A 107 2.45 14.15 -1.42
C SER A 107 1.75 13.65 -2.68
N LYS A 108 1.38 14.59 -3.58
CA LYS A 108 0.81 14.24 -4.89
C LYS A 108 1.70 13.24 -5.63
N LYS A 109 3.02 13.48 -5.62
CA LYS A 109 3.98 12.61 -6.30
C LYS A 109 3.84 11.15 -5.87
N LEU A 110 3.84 10.87 -4.55
CA LEU A 110 3.79 9.50 -4.05
C LEU A 110 2.44 8.83 -4.35
N ARG A 111 1.33 9.59 -4.42
CA ARG A 111 0.04 9.08 -4.92
C ARG A 111 0.11 8.70 -6.38
N ASP A 112 0.65 9.59 -7.22
CA ASP A 112 0.80 9.31 -8.65
C ASP A 112 1.70 8.08 -8.88
N ASP A 113 2.73 7.90 -8.05
CA ASP A 113 3.57 6.70 -8.07
C ASP A 113 2.81 5.43 -7.68
N LEU A 114 1.96 5.51 -6.64
CA LEU A 114 1.10 4.39 -6.23
C LEU A 114 0.15 3.98 -7.36
N LEU A 115 -0.49 4.96 -8.02
CA LEU A 115 -1.37 4.74 -9.15
C LEU A 115 -0.63 4.06 -10.31
N ARG A 116 0.54 4.58 -10.70
CA ARG A 116 1.37 3.98 -11.76
C ARG A 116 1.83 2.56 -11.42
N ALA A 117 2.28 2.33 -10.19
CA ALA A 117 2.76 1.03 -9.74
C ALA A 117 1.67 -0.06 -9.78
N ASN A 118 0.41 0.36 -9.72
CA ASN A 118 -0.77 -0.47 -9.68
C ASN A 118 -1.68 -0.24 -10.89
N ALA A 119 -1.14 0.16 -12.04
CA ALA A 119 -1.89 0.25 -13.29
C ALA A 119 -2.37 -1.12 -13.80
N SER A 120 -1.77 -2.21 -13.30
CA SER A 120 -2.15 -3.59 -13.57
C SER A 120 -1.97 -4.47 -12.33
N ARG A 121 -2.76 -5.55 -12.24
CA ARG A 121 -2.62 -6.54 -11.16
C ARG A 121 -1.29 -7.27 -11.29
N ARG A 122 -0.59 -7.47 -10.16
CA ARG A 122 0.71 -8.17 -10.12
C ARG A 122 0.73 -9.18 -8.96
N PRO A 123 1.42 -10.32 -9.08
CA PRO A 123 1.53 -11.26 -7.95
C PRO A 123 2.15 -10.62 -6.71
N ILE A 124 1.63 -10.96 -5.52
CA ILE A 124 2.19 -10.60 -4.22
C ILE A 124 2.32 -11.87 -3.38
N ASP A 125 3.50 -12.10 -2.81
CA ASP A 125 3.73 -13.22 -1.89
C ASP A 125 3.46 -12.81 -0.43
N LEU A 126 2.35 -13.29 0.10
CA LEU A 126 1.90 -13.08 1.48
C LEU A 126 1.76 -14.40 2.26
N ALA A 127 2.28 -15.51 1.72
CA ALA A 127 2.11 -16.84 2.32
C ALA A 127 2.86 -16.95 3.65
N GLY A 128 2.22 -17.43 4.72
CA GLY A 128 2.85 -17.59 6.04
C GLY A 128 2.85 -16.33 6.91
N LEU A 129 2.11 -15.28 6.54
CA LEU A 129 1.81 -14.20 7.47
C LEU A 129 0.83 -14.68 8.57
N PRO A 130 0.95 -14.22 9.83
CA PRO A 130 0.05 -14.63 10.90
C PRO A 130 -1.41 -14.26 10.59
N ARG A 131 -2.34 -15.20 10.81
CA ARG A 131 -3.79 -15.02 10.60
C ARG A 131 -4.18 -14.58 9.18
N VAL A 132 -3.33 -14.86 8.20
CA VAL A 132 -3.57 -14.57 6.78
C VAL A 132 -3.67 -15.88 6.01
N ARG A 133 -4.72 -15.99 5.20
CA ARG A 133 -4.84 -17.05 4.19
C ARG A 133 -4.82 -16.41 2.81
N VAL A 134 -3.85 -16.79 2.00
CA VAL A 134 -3.70 -16.26 0.64
C VAL A 134 -4.67 -16.97 -0.30
N VAL A 135 -5.44 -16.22 -1.08
CA VAL A 135 -6.45 -16.74 -2.02
C VAL A 135 -6.33 -16.09 -3.39
N ASN A 136 -6.86 -16.74 -4.43
CA ASN A 136 -6.93 -16.16 -5.76
C ASN A 136 -8.03 -15.08 -5.82
N ALA A 137 -7.69 -13.87 -6.25
CA ALA A 137 -8.67 -12.78 -6.37
C ALA A 137 -9.85 -13.12 -7.29
N SER A 138 -9.59 -13.67 -8.48
CA SER A 138 -10.65 -13.94 -9.47
C SER A 138 -11.66 -14.97 -8.96
N GLU A 139 -11.20 -15.98 -8.23
CA GLU A 139 -12.07 -16.96 -7.58
C GLU A 139 -12.90 -16.31 -6.48
N THR A 140 -12.28 -15.45 -5.68
CA THR A 140 -12.95 -14.80 -4.56
C THR A 140 -13.96 -13.75 -5.02
N ILE A 141 -13.67 -12.99 -6.09
CA ILE A 141 -14.60 -12.05 -6.74
C ILE A 141 -15.84 -12.82 -7.22
N LYS A 142 -15.68 -14.00 -7.82
CA LYS A 142 -16.82 -14.81 -8.27
C LYS A 142 -17.73 -15.23 -7.10
N LEU A 143 -17.15 -15.51 -5.95
CA LEU A 143 -17.91 -15.90 -4.74
C LEU A 143 -18.64 -14.73 -4.09
N THR A 144 -18.13 -13.50 -4.24
CA THR A 144 -18.74 -12.29 -3.67
C THR A 144 -19.60 -11.52 -4.67
N HIS A 145 -19.58 -11.92 -5.95
CA HIS A 145 -20.38 -11.33 -7.02
C HIS A 145 -21.88 -11.40 -6.71
N TYR A 146 -22.63 -10.39 -7.15
CA TYR A 146 -24.07 -10.24 -6.87
C TYR A 146 -24.46 -10.28 -5.38
N ARG A 147 -23.55 -9.87 -4.48
CA ARG A 147 -23.78 -9.84 -3.01
C ARG A 147 -24.04 -11.22 -2.40
N SER A 148 -23.64 -12.31 -3.07
CA SER A 148 -23.82 -13.68 -2.56
C SER A 148 -22.75 -14.08 -1.54
N TRP A 149 -22.62 -13.32 -0.45
CA TRP A 149 -21.63 -13.57 0.60
C TRP A 149 -21.82 -14.90 1.33
N LYS A 150 -23.00 -15.51 1.22
CA LYS A 150 -23.24 -16.86 1.71
C LYS A 150 -22.26 -17.88 1.11
N ALA A 151 -22.08 -17.90 -0.21
CA ALA A 151 -21.18 -18.85 -0.86
C ALA A 151 -19.71 -18.62 -0.44
N PHE A 152 -19.32 -17.36 -0.27
CA PHE A 152 -18.02 -16.99 0.26
C PHE A 152 -17.81 -17.56 1.68
N TYR A 153 -18.76 -17.35 2.59
CA TYR A 153 -18.62 -17.80 3.98
C TYR A 153 -18.82 -19.31 4.16
N ASP A 154 -19.61 -19.96 3.31
CA ASP A 154 -19.72 -21.42 3.27
C ASP A 154 -18.37 -22.05 2.88
N ARG A 155 -17.64 -21.45 1.91
CA ARG A 155 -16.29 -21.90 1.52
C ARG A 155 -15.21 -21.50 2.53
N TYR A 156 -15.34 -20.32 3.11
CA TYR A 156 -14.34 -19.71 3.99
C TYR A 156 -14.93 -19.37 5.36
N PRO A 157 -15.32 -20.39 6.15
CA PRO A 157 -15.92 -20.17 7.45
C PRO A 157 -14.95 -19.46 8.40
N ASN A 158 -15.49 -18.71 9.35
CA ASN A 158 -14.75 -18.01 10.41
C ASN A 158 -13.70 -17.00 9.92
N THR A 159 -13.87 -16.44 8.71
CA THR A 159 -13.01 -15.36 8.24
C THR A 159 -13.55 -13.98 8.60
N ALA A 160 -12.64 -13.01 8.70
CA ALA A 160 -12.98 -11.59 8.82
C ALA A 160 -13.37 -10.97 7.46
N GLY A 161 -13.59 -11.77 6.41
CA GLY A 161 -13.77 -11.31 5.04
C GLY A 161 -12.50 -11.42 4.22
N TRP A 162 -12.37 -10.55 3.23
CA TRP A 162 -11.29 -10.55 2.24
C TRP A 162 -10.69 -9.16 2.07
N VAL A 163 -9.36 -9.11 2.00
CA VAL A 163 -8.56 -7.93 1.66
C VAL A 163 -7.86 -8.06 0.30
N GLU A 164 -7.92 -7.01 -0.50
CA GLU A 164 -7.00 -6.74 -1.60
C GLU A 164 -6.02 -5.64 -1.20
N ALA A 165 -4.75 -5.78 -1.57
CA ALA A 165 -3.70 -4.81 -1.27
C ALA A 165 -3.09 -4.29 -2.56
N SER A 166 -2.80 -2.98 -2.63
CA SER A 166 -1.94 -2.45 -3.68
C SER A 166 -0.48 -2.89 -3.46
N LEU A 167 0.33 -2.86 -4.50
CA LEU A 167 1.78 -2.83 -4.37
C LEU A 167 2.19 -1.55 -3.63
N PRO A 168 2.95 -1.64 -2.52
CA PRO A 168 3.44 -0.47 -1.84
C PRO A 168 4.46 0.29 -2.68
N VAL A 169 4.44 1.62 -2.56
CA VAL A 169 5.48 2.49 -3.11
C VAL A 169 6.25 3.16 -1.97
N LEU A 170 7.54 3.31 -2.17
CA LEU A 170 8.48 3.86 -1.20
C LEU A 170 8.84 5.30 -1.56
N THR A 171 9.07 6.13 -0.55
CA THR A 171 9.77 7.41 -0.75
C THR A 171 11.18 7.17 -1.28
N PRO A 172 11.83 8.17 -1.92
CA PRO A 172 13.13 7.96 -2.55
C PRO A 172 14.25 7.50 -1.60
N ASP A 173 14.18 7.96 -0.35
CA ASP A 173 15.07 7.55 0.76
C ASP A 173 14.64 6.23 1.42
N LYS A 174 13.55 5.61 0.94
CA LYS A 174 12.93 4.39 1.46
C LYS A 174 12.59 4.44 2.96
N SER A 175 12.45 5.64 3.52
CA SER A 175 12.08 5.83 4.92
C SER A 175 10.58 5.72 5.15
N HIS A 176 9.76 5.92 4.11
CA HIS A 176 8.31 5.78 4.20
C HIS A 176 7.74 4.94 3.05
N ALA A 177 6.57 4.36 3.30
CA ALA A 177 5.80 3.62 2.32
C ALA A 177 4.36 4.12 2.25
N LEU A 178 3.75 4.01 1.08
CA LEU A 178 2.33 4.22 0.87
C LEU A 178 1.73 2.93 0.32
N VAL A 179 0.66 2.45 0.94
CA VAL A 179 -0.09 1.25 0.50
C VAL A 179 -1.58 1.50 0.69
N TYR A 180 -2.38 0.97 -0.22
CA TYR A 180 -3.83 0.99 -0.14
C TYR A 180 -4.33 -0.43 0.14
N LEU A 181 -5.26 -0.55 1.08
CA LEU A 181 -5.97 -1.78 1.39
C LEU A 181 -7.46 -1.59 1.16
N GLU A 182 -8.06 -2.57 0.50
CA GLU A 182 -9.49 -2.71 0.36
C GLU A 182 -9.94 -3.93 1.12
N HIS A 183 -10.87 -3.76 2.06
CA HIS A 183 -11.46 -4.84 2.84
C HIS A 183 -12.94 -4.94 2.52
N ARG A 184 -13.42 -6.17 2.35
CA ARG A 184 -14.83 -6.50 2.15
C ARG A 184 -15.22 -7.66 3.04
N CYS A 185 -16.39 -7.54 3.66
CA CYS A 185 -16.96 -8.52 4.58
C CYS A 185 -18.44 -8.83 4.29
N ASP A 186 -19.14 -7.97 3.54
CA ASP A 186 -20.50 -8.20 3.05
C ASP A 186 -20.82 -7.18 1.93
N GLY A 187 -22.02 -7.23 1.35
CA GLY A 187 -22.48 -6.28 0.34
C GLY A 187 -22.62 -4.84 0.85
N LEU A 188 -22.68 -4.68 2.18
CA LEU A 188 -22.76 -3.40 2.91
C LEU A 188 -21.65 -3.30 3.97
N CYS A 189 -20.61 -4.14 3.88
CA CYS A 189 -19.53 -4.17 4.84
C CYS A 189 -18.22 -4.16 4.07
N GLY A 190 -17.53 -3.03 4.11
CA GLY A 190 -16.23 -2.88 3.50
C GLY A 190 -15.64 -1.50 3.74
N THR A 191 -14.34 -1.40 3.55
CA THR A 191 -13.59 -0.15 3.69
C THR A 191 -12.44 -0.10 2.69
N GLY A 192 -12.16 1.09 2.16
CA GLY A 192 -10.93 1.39 1.45
C GLY A 192 -10.06 2.31 2.28
N THR A 193 -8.84 1.91 2.61
CA THR A 193 -7.95 2.69 3.48
C THR A 193 -6.58 2.86 2.85
N LEU A 194 -6.13 4.11 2.79
CA LEU A 194 -4.75 4.47 2.43
C LEU A 194 -3.91 4.55 3.71
N LEU A 195 -2.79 3.84 3.75
CA LEU A 195 -1.87 3.80 4.89
C LEU A 195 -0.51 4.37 4.48
N TYR A 196 -0.01 5.29 5.31
CA TYR A 196 1.32 5.84 5.21
C TYR A 196 2.15 5.29 6.36
N LEU A 197 3.22 4.57 6.03
CA LEU A 197 4.05 3.85 6.99
C LEU A 197 5.44 4.47 7.06
N GLN A 198 6.03 4.44 8.24
CA GLN A 198 7.41 4.81 8.49
C GLN A 198 8.24 3.55 8.73
N ARG A 199 9.46 3.53 8.18
CA ARG A 199 10.47 2.53 8.49
C ARG A 199 11.16 2.88 9.80
N THR A 200 11.17 1.93 10.72
CA THR A 200 11.86 2.03 12.01
C THR A 200 12.95 0.96 12.09
N PRO A 201 13.85 1.00 13.09
CA PRO A 201 14.79 -0.09 13.35
C PRO A 201 14.11 -1.46 13.57
N ASN A 202 12.85 -1.46 14.02
CA ASN A 202 12.07 -2.68 14.31
C ASN A 202 11.11 -3.07 13.17
N GLY A 203 11.23 -2.44 11.99
CA GLY A 203 10.36 -2.69 10.84
C GLY A 203 9.40 -1.56 10.55
N TRP A 204 8.32 -1.86 9.81
CA TRP A 204 7.36 -0.88 9.35
C TRP A 204 6.27 -0.62 10.38
N VAL A 205 5.95 0.65 10.61
CA VAL A 205 4.87 1.09 11.51
C VAL A 205 3.95 2.03 10.76
N VAL A 206 2.63 1.89 10.93
CA VAL A 206 1.67 2.82 10.34
C VAL A 206 1.74 4.15 11.08
N GLU A 207 2.17 5.21 10.39
CA GLU A 207 2.23 6.56 10.94
C GLU A 207 0.88 7.26 10.78
N LYS A 208 0.23 7.09 9.62
CA LYS A 208 -1.06 7.73 9.30
C LYS A 208 -1.94 6.77 8.51
N LYS A 209 -3.26 6.87 8.74
CA LYS A 209 -4.28 6.18 7.93
C LYS A 209 -5.38 7.13 7.48
N ARG A 210 -5.91 6.90 6.29
CA ARG A 210 -7.02 7.65 5.72
C ARG A 210 -8.02 6.70 5.09
N GLY A 211 -9.21 6.59 5.70
CA GLY A 211 -10.35 5.95 5.05
C GLY A 211 -10.78 6.78 3.84
N LEU A 212 -10.85 6.13 2.68
CA LEU A 212 -11.31 6.72 1.43
C LEU A 212 -12.80 6.46 1.21
N TRP A 213 -13.28 5.30 1.64
CA TRP A 213 -14.70 4.94 1.61
C TRP A 213 -15.03 3.89 2.68
N VAL A 214 -16.31 3.82 2.99
CA VAL A 214 -16.96 2.78 3.81
C VAL A 214 -18.26 2.40 3.09
N ALA A 215 -18.56 1.11 3.04
CA ALA A 215 -19.81 0.58 2.47
C ALA A 215 -20.95 0.61 3.49
#